data_AF-A0A838V7H3-F1
#
_entry.id   AF-A0A838V7H3-F1
#
_cell.length_a   1.000
_cell.length_b   1.000
_cell.length_c   1.000
_cell.angle_alpha   90.00
_cell.angle_beta   90.00
_cell.angle_gamma   90.00
#
_symmetry.space_group_name_H-M   'P 1'
#
loop_
_entity.id
_entity.type
_entity.pdbx_description
1 polymer ?
#
loop_
_entity_poly.entity_id
_entity_poly.type
_entity_poly.pdbx_seq_one_letter_code
_entity_poly.pdbx_strand_id
1 'polypeptide(L)' 'MRRCFESGKVRLAREFPELEAELRGLSACGGYAGPGRSPDRADAMVWALSDLMGAPPPEPRIRLL' A
#
# COMPACT_ATOMS: atom_id res chain seq x y z
N MET A 1 4.87 4.29 5.90
CA MET A 1 3.51 4.06 5.40
C MET A 1 2.40 4.57 6.32
N ARG A 2 2.37 4.17 7.60
CA ARG A 2 1.31 4.55 8.56
C ARG A 2 0.96 6.05 8.56
N ARG A 3 1.97 6.92 8.56
CA ARG A 3 1.80 8.39 8.48
C ARG A 3 1.02 8.88 7.25
N CYS A 4 1.09 8.19 6.10
CA CYS A 4 0.36 8.59 4.89
C CYS A 4 -1.14 8.30 5.03
N PHE A 5 -1.49 7.18 5.67
CA PHE A 5 -2.88 6.87 6.02
C PHE A 5 -3.39 7.79 7.13
N GLU A 6 -2.61 8.03 8.18
CA GLU A 6 -2.99 8.90 9.30
C GLU A 6 -3.16 10.37 8.88
N SER A 7 -2.33 10.86 7.97
CA SER A 7 -2.47 12.22 7.40
C SER A 7 -3.54 12.32 6.31
N GLY A 8 -4.25 11.23 5.99
CA GLY A 8 -5.31 11.21 4.99
C GLY A 8 -4.84 11.33 3.54
N LYS A 9 -3.52 11.22 3.28
CA LYS A 9 -2.95 11.27 1.92
C LYS A 9 -3.28 10.03 1.08
N VAL A 10 -3.57 8.90 1.75
CA VAL A 10 -3.93 7.64 1.11
C VAL A 10 -5.21 7.11 1.75
N ARG A 11 -6.14 6.64 0.92
CA ARG A 11 -7.34 5.90 1.36
C ARG A 11 -7.54 4.69 0.45
N LEU A 12 -8.05 3.61 1.02
CA LEU A 12 -8.48 2.44 0.25
C LEU A 12 -9.83 2.76 -0.41
N ALA A 13 -9.99 2.39 -1.69
CA ALA A 13 -11.22 2.65 -2.44
C ALA A 13 -12.43 1.86 -1.92
N ARG A 14 -12.16 0.76 -1.22
CA ARG A 14 -13.15 -0.15 -0.62
C ARG A 14 -12.50 -0.94 0.52
N GLU A 15 -13.30 -1.79 1.16
CA GLU A 15 -12.82 -2.79 2.11
C GLU A 15 -12.02 -3.88 1.39
N PHE A 16 -10.88 -4.26 1.98
CA PHE A 16 -10.02 -5.34 1.47
C PHE A 16 -9.68 -6.29 2.63
N PRO A 17 -10.58 -7.22 2.99
CA PRO A 17 -10.47 -8.01 4.22
C PRO A 17 -9.17 -8.81 4.34
N GLU A 18 -8.69 -9.36 3.23
CA GLU A 18 -7.45 -10.16 3.19
C GLU A 18 -6.22 -9.27 3.38
N LEU A 19 -6.15 -8.12 2.69
CA LEU A 19 -5.10 -7.12 2.88
C LEU A 19 -5.11 -6.61 4.33
N GLU A 20 -6.28 -6.31 4.88
CA GLU A 20 -6.41 -5.85 6.26
C GLU A 20 -5.96 -6.91 7.28
N ALA A 21 -6.21 -8.19 7.00
CA ALA A 21 -5.72 -9.29 7.83
C ALA A 21 -4.19 -9.39 7.78
N GLU A 22 -3.58 -9.25 6.60
CA GLU A 22 -2.12 -9.20 6.46
C GLU A 22 -1.54 -7.96 7.16
N LEU A 23 -2.14 -6.78 7.00
CA LEU A 23 -1.70 -5.54 7.66
C LEU A 23 -1.76 -5.64 9.19
N ARG A 24 -2.78 -6.29 9.75
CA ARG A 24 -2.88 -6.58 11.20
C ARG A 24 -1.80 -7.53 11.69
N GLY A 25 -1.27 -8.39 10.80
CA GLY A 25 -0.19 -9.32 11.10
C GLY A 25 1.21 -8.70 11.10
N LEU A 26 1.37 -7.45 10.63
CA LEU A 26 2.68 -6.79 10.59
C LEU A 26 3.11 -6.28 11.97
N SER A 27 4.30 -6.64 12.39
CA SER A 27 4.96 -6.11 13.58
C SER A 27 5.86 -4.93 13.23
N ALA A 28 5.92 -3.93 14.12
CA ALA A 28 6.77 -2.75 13.95
C ALA A 28 8.27 -3.09 13.84
N CYS A 29 8.70 -4.25 14.34
CA CYS A 29 10.09 -4.72 14.25
C CYS A 29 10.34 -5.68 13.07
N GLY A 30 9.47 -5.71 12.06
CA GLY A 30 9.68 -6.47 10.82
C GLY A 30 9.24 -7.95 10.87
N GLY A 31 8.60 -8.39 11.95
CA GLY A 31 7.96 -9.70 12.02
C GLY A 31 6.60 -9.73 11.33
N TYR A 32 6.18 -10.90 10.86
CA TYR A 32 4.85 -11.14 10.30
C TYR A 32 4.17 -12.32 10.98
N ALA A 33 3.00 -12.07 11.56
CA ALA A 33 2.13 -13.05 12.23
C ALA A 33 0.70 -12.95 11.70
N GLY A 34 0.54 -12.78 10.39
CA GLY A 34 -0.75 -12.75 9.70
C GLY A 34 -1.04 -14.05 8.93
N PRO A 35 -2.11 -14.08 8.14
CA PRO A 35 -2.45 -15.24 7.32
C PRO A 35 -1.38 -15.55 6.27
N GLY A 36 -1.16 -16.84 5.99
CA GLY A 36 -0.17 -17.30 5.01
C GLY A 36 1.27 -17.27 5.52
N ARG A 37 2.23 -17.54 4.62
CA ARG A 37 3.67 -17.55 4.95
C ARG A 37 4.35 -16.19 4.77
N SER A 38 3.70 -15.29 4.04
CA SER A 38 4.26 -14.01 3.61
C SER A 38 3.14 -12.97 3.51
N PRO A 39 3.38 -11.70 3.83
CA PRO A 39 2.42 -10.60 3.71
C PRO A 39 2.34 -10.06 2.27
N ASP A 40 2.05 -10.93 1.29
CA ASP A 40 2.24 -10.60 -0.13
C ASP A 40 1.41 -9.39 -0.60
N ARG A 41 0.15 -9.25 -0.15
CA ARG A 41 -0.70 -8.10 -0.52
C ARG A 41 -0.25 -6.83 0.19
N ALA A 42 0.11 -6.93 1.47
CA ALA A 42 0.62 -5.79 2.22
C ALA A 42 1.96 -5.28 1.66
N ASP A 43 2.85 -6.19 1.25
CA ASP A 43 4.10 -5.85 0.57
C ASP A 43 3.85 -5.16 -0.78
N ALA A 44 2.97 -5.74 -1.61
CA ALA A 44 2.57 -5.11 -2.88
C ALA A 44 1.99 -3.69 -2.68
N MET A 45 1.17 -3.49 -1.64
CA MET A 45 0.67 -2.16 -1.28
C MET A 45 1.81 -1.21 -0.87
N VAL A 46 2.79 -1.71 -0.11
CA VAL A 46 3.96 -0.92 0.30
C VAL A 46 4.75 -0.46 -0.92
N TRP A 47 5.00 -1.36 -1.87
CA TRP A 47 5.66 -1.04 -3.13
C TRP A 47 4.89 0.00 -3.93
N ALA A 48 3.61 -0.24 -4.20
CA ALA A 48 2.78 0.67 -5.01
C ALA A 48 2.74 2.09 -4.44
N LEU A 49 2.59 2.22 -3.13
CA LEU A 49 2.55 3.53 -2.48
C LEU A 49 3.93 4.18 -2.40
N SER A 50 5.02 3.42 -2.27
CA SER A 50 6.37 3.97 -2.32
C SER A 50 6.69 4.55 -3.69
N ASP A 51 6.28 3.84 -4.75
CA ASP A 51 6.40 4.30 -6.13
C ASP A 51 5.54 5.55 -6.38
N LEU A 52 4.27 5.52 -5.98
CA LEU A 52 3.34 6.65 -6.16
C LEU A 52 3.76 7.91 -5.40
N MET A 53 4.30 7.76 -4.18
CA MET A 53 4.72 8.89 -3.36
C MET A 53 6.11 9.42 -3.75
N GLY A 54 6.91 8.61 -4.46
CA GLY A 54 8.23 8.99 -4.97
C GLY A 54 8.20 9.55 -6.39
N ALA A 55 7.17 9.25 -7.17
CA ALA A 55 7.05 9.71 -8.54
C ALA A 55 6.61 11.19 -8.64
N PRO A 56 7.17 11.97 -9.59
CA PRO A 56 6.58 13.26 -9.94
C PRO A 56 5.16 13.04 -10.49
N PRO A 57 4.23 13.99 -10.28
CA PRO A 57 2.87 13.86 -10.78
C PRO A 57 2.87 13.64 -12.30
N PRO A 58 2.04 12.73 -12.83
CA PRO A 58 1.99 12.48 -14.26
C PRO A 58 1.54 13.77 -14.98
N GLU A 59 2.35 14.23 -15.93
CA GLU A 59 1.95 15.33 -16.80
C GLU A 59 0.88 14.86 -17.78
N PRO A 60 -0.21 15.62 -17.98
CA PRO A 60 -1.22 15.29 -18.98
C PRO A 60 -0.60 15.26 -20.37
N ARG A 61 -0.76 14.14 -21.09
CA ARG A 61 -0.25 13.95 -22.46
C ARG A 61 -1.38 13.49 -23.37
N ILE A 62 -1.53 14.14 -24.52
CA ILE A 62 -2.41 13.69 -25.60
C ILE A 62 -1.66 12.61 -26.38
N ARG A 63 -2.23 11.40 -26.45
CA ARG A 63 -1.71 10.32 -27.30
C ARG A 63 -2.50 10.33 -28.61
N LEU A 64 -1.88 10.76 -29.70
CA LEU A 64 -2.43 10.55 -31.04
C LEU A 64 -2.24 9.07 -31.37
N LEU A 65 -3.36 8.36 -31.58
CA LEU A 65 -3.40 6.97 -32.05
C LEU A 65 -3.31 6.93 -33.57
#